data_AF-A0A2E1CED7-F1
#
_entry.id   AF-A0A2E1CED7-F1
#
_cell.length_a   1.000
_cell.length_b   1.000
_cell.length_c   1.000
_cell.angle_alpha   90.00
_cell.angle_beta   90.00
_cell.angle_gamma   90.00
#
_symmetry.space_group_name_H-M   'P 1'
#
loop_
_entity.id
_entity.type
_entity.pdbx_description
1 polymer ?
#
loop_
_entity_poly.entity_id
_entity_poly.type
_entity_poly.pdbx_seq_one_letter_code
_entity_poly.pdbx_strand_id
1 'polypeptide(L)'
;MTVNLFSKIFKGLIASFFASLLLSCGGSQVDIEVGEIQIERKALIEWNEERTGGDTSDMSLLIGTATEWIQNQALADFLSDYGATFSEADIEKARNQLVAGGLSDSDPRLNFYSEWQAIRNFAAEGGPEVRSAYEANKGLLGYELCTSHVLTNTREEALEVMELLDSGQKFEDLALTFSIDPGSGADGGSLGCVPLGAFVPSFERAVLGAIKASVEVVGPVGSPFGFHVIRVNEVSVVEPAAFEEQGEGLFMSIVHLSSLTREVDLDGRYGTWDPVAGQIEPVRISEGS
;
A
#
# COMPACT_ATOMS: atom_id res chain seq x y z
N MET A 1 -21.15 13.15 -19.69
CA MET A 1 -21.61 11.76 -19.57
C MET A 1 -20.78 11.13 -18.48
N THR A 2 -21.38 10.86 -17.31
CA THR A 2 -20.73 10.15 -16.21
C THR A 2 -20.50 8.72 -16.66
N VAL A 3 -19.25 8.36 -16.93
CA VAL A 3 -18.87 7.00 -17.30
C VAL A 3 -18.74 6.23 -15.99
N ASN A 4 -19.59 5.22 -15.81
CA ASN A 4 -19.44 4.27 -14.72
C ASN A 4 -18.13 3.51 -14.95
N LEU A 5 -17.13 3.73 -14.10
CA LEU A 5 -15.70 3.58 -14.38
C LEU A 5 -15.23 2.15 -14.70
N PHE A 6 -16.09 1.14 -14.59
CA PHE A 6 -15.74 -0.25 -14.86
C PHE A 6 -16.55 -0.92 -15.99
N SER A 7 -17.49 -0.20 -16.64
CA SER A 7 -18.49 -0.89 -17.49
C SER A 7 -18.10 -1.13 -18.96
N LYS A 8 -16.98 -0.61 -19.47
CA LYS A 8 -16.65 -0.74 -20.90
C LYS A 8 -15.67 -1.86 -21.24
N ILE A 9 -14.86 -2.32 -20.29
CA ILE A 9 -13.90 -3.42 -20.56
C ILE A 9 -14.43 -4.77 -20.06
N PHE A 10 -15.36 -4.80 -19.09
CA PHE A 10 -15.90 -6.04 -18.50
C PHE A 10 -17.35 -6.40 -18.87
N LYS A 11 -17.92 -5.78 -19.92
CA LYS A 11 -19.23 -6.20 -20.47
C LYS A 11 -19.10 -7.46 -21.34
N GLY A 12 -18.73 -8.55 -20.70
CA GLY A 12 -19.04 -9.91 -21.10
C GLY A 12 -19.77 -10.60 -19.96
N LEU A 13 -21.11 -10.57 -20.01
CA LEU A 13 -22.05 -11.31 -19.14
C LEU A 13 -22.24 -10.80 -17.69
N ILE A 14 -22.95 -9.67 -17.55
CA ILE A 14 -23.88 -9.50 -16.44
C ILE A 14 -25.20 -10.15 -16.87
N ALA A 15 -25.48 -11.34 -16.33
CA ALA A 15 -26.84 -11.86 -16.23
C ALA A 15 -27.11 -12.09 -14.76
N SER A 16 -28.04 -11.30 -14.21
CA SER A 16 -28.61 -11.50 -12.89
C SER A 16 -28.99 -12.96 -12.67
N PHE A 17 -28.47 -13.61 -11.64
CA PHE A 17 -29.11 -14.80 -11.12
C PHE A 17 -28.96 -14.92 -9.60
N PHE A 18 -30.13 -15.03 -8.98
CA PHE A 18 -30.38 -15.41 -7.61
C PHE A 18 -29.67 -16.73 -7.24
N ALA A 19 -29.39 -16.88 -5.95
CA ALA A 19 -28.86 -18.05 -5.26
C ALA A 19 -29.15 -19.42 -5.88
N SER A 20 -28.10 -20.22 -6.10
CA SER A 20 -28.09 -21.68 -5.92
C SER A 20 -26.68 -22.27 -6.07
N LEU A 21 -26.29 -23.13 -5.13
CA LEU A 21 -25.12 -24.02 -5.20
C LEU A 21 -25.07 -24.74 -6.57
N LEU A 22 -23.96 -24.67 -7.29
CA LEU A 22 -23.48 -25.76 -8.16
C LEU A 22 -21.95 -25.71 -8.30
N LEU A 23 -21.32 -26.86 -8.04
CA LEU A 23 -19.95 -27.19 -8.43
C LEU A 23 -19.76 -26.99 -9.93
N SER A 24 -18.75 -26.20 -10.33
CA SER A 24 -18.27 -26.13 -11.71
C SER A 24 -16.75 -26.21 -11.73
N CYS A 25 -16.21 -27.33 -12.20
CA CYS A 25 -14.82 -27.43 -12.60
C CYS A 25 -14.64 -26.68 -13.94
N GLY A 26 -13.74 -25.68 -13.97
CA GLY A 26 -13.11 -25.18 -15.20
C GLY A 26 -13.51 -23.79 -15.71
N GLY A 27 -13.85 -22.83 -14.85
CA GLY A 27 -14.12 -21.41 -15.22
C GLY A 27 -13.13 -20.46 -14.56
N SER A 28 -12.92 -19.25 -15.10
CA SER A 28 -12.01 -18.25 -14.56
C SER A 28 -12.21 -18.08 -13.06
N GLN A 29 -11.15 -18.30 -12.31
CA GLN A 29 -11.17 -18.11 -10.87
C GLN A 29 -10.97 -16.61 -10.62
N VAL A 30 -12.00 -15.95 -10.08
CA VAL A 30 -11.86 -14.63 -9.46
C VAL A 30 -10.70 -14.73 -8.48
N ASP A 31 -9.74 -13.82 -8.61
CA ASP A 31 -8.44 -13.98 -7.97
C ASP A 31 -8.21 -12.88 -6.93
N ILE A 32 -8.78 -11.70 -7.16
CA ILE A 32 -8.83 -10.58 -6.22
C ILE A 32 -10.16 -9.84 -6.40
N GLU A 33 -10.79 -9.45 -5.30
CA GLU A 33 -11.99 -8.62 -5.21
C GLU A 33 -11.75 -7.46 -4.24
N VAL A 34 -12.12 -6.25 -4.65
CA VAL A 34 -12.12 -5.04 -3.83
C VAL A 34 -13.46 -4.36 -4.02
N GLY A 35 -14.30 -4.38 -2.98
CA GLY A 35 -15.70 -3.98 -3.11
C GLY A 35 -16.40 -4.82 -4.17
N GLU A 36 -17.07 -4.17 -5.13
CA GLU A 36 -17.78 -4.86 -6.23
C GLU A 36 -16.89 -5.15 -7.45
N ILE A 37 -15.61 -4.74 -7.41
CA ILE A 37 -14.69 -4.86 -8.55
C ILE A 37 -13.77 -6.05 -8.36
N GLN A 38 -13.69 -6.88 -9.41
CA GLN A 38 -12.90 -8.10 -9.42
C GLN A 38 -11.86 -8.05 -10.54
N ILE A 39 -10.73 -8.72 -10.31
CA ILE A 39 -9.77 -9.07 -11.37
C ILE A 39 -9.59 -10.58 -11.43
N GLU A 40 -9.72 -11.12 -12.64
CA GLU A 40 -9.44 -12.52 -12.91
C GLU A 40 -7.93 -12.77 -12.98
N ARG A 41 -7.51 -13.96 -12.56
CA ARG A 41 -6.09 -14.38 -12.59
C ARG A 41 -5.41 -14.10 -13.91
N LYS A 42 -6.09 -14.43 -15.01
CA LYS A 42 -5.54 -14.29 -16.36
C LYS A 42 -5.21 -12.83 -16.67
N ALA A 43 -6.12 -11.91 -16.35
CA ALA A 43 -5.92 -10.48 -16.56
C ALA A 43 -4.78 -9.94 -15.68
N LEU A 44 -4.68 -10.40 -14.43
CA LEU A 44 -3.60 -10.01 -13.52
C LEU A 44 -2.23 -10.49 -14.04
N ILE A 45 -2.13 -11.71 -14.57
CA ILE A 45 -0.89 -12.25 -15.16
C ILE A 45 -0.53 -11.49 -16.44
N GLU A 46 -1.48 -11.27 -17.36
CA GLU A 46 -1.25 -10.52 -18.58
C GLU A 46 -0.74 -9.10 -18.26
N TRP A 47 -1.33 -8.45 -17.26
CA TRP A 47 -0.88 -7.14 -16.82
C TRP A 47 0.52 -7.17 -16.18
N ASN A 48 0.84 -8.22 -15.41
CA ASN A 48 2.19 -8.42 -14.89
C ASN A 48 3.21 -8.60 -16.04
N GLU A 49 2.90 -9.42 -17.05
CA GLU A 49 3.75 -9.66 -18.22
C GLU A 49 4.11 -8.37 -18.95
N GLU A 50 3.11 -7.52 -19.19
CA GLU A 50 3.31 -6.21 -19.83
C GLU A 50 4.25 -5.31 -19.02
N ARG A 51 4.26 -5.46 -17.69
CA ARG A 51 5.10 -4.66 -16.79
C ARG A 51 6.53 -5.15 -16.69
N THR A 52 6.73 -6.46 -16.66
CA THR A 52 8.03 -7.09 -16.42
C THR A 52 8.77 -7.43 -17.72
N GLY A 53 8.15 -7.21 -18.88
CA GLY A 53 8.71 -7.60 -20.17
C GLY A 53 8.56 -9.10 -20.45
N GLY A 54 7.53 -9.73 -19.89
CA GLY A 54 7.16 -11.14 -20.13
C GLY A 54 7.67 -12.13 -19.08
N ASP A 55 8.26 -11.69 -17.97
CA ASP A 55 8.64 -12.58 -16.88
C ASP A 55 7.44 -12.83 -15.94
N THR A 56 6.89 -14.04 -16.01
CA THR A 56 5.80 -14.53 -15.15
C THR A 56 6.25 -15.49 -14.06
N SER A 57 7.54 -15.82 -14.03
CA SER A 57 8.06 -16.84 -13.11
C SER A 57 8.26 -16.29 -11.69
N ASP A 58 8.39 -14.97 -11.57
CA ASP A 58 8.60 -14.30 -10.28
C ASP A 58 7.26 -13.98 -9.60
N MET A 59 6.91 -14.80 -8.61
CA MET A 59 5.76 -14.56 -7.74
C MET A 59 5.85 -13.24 -6.95
N SER A 60 7.05 -12.75 -6.65
CA SER A 60 7.23 -11.47 -5.98
C SER A 60 6.76 -10.31 -6.86
N LEU A 61 7.10 -10.34 -8.15
CA LEU A 61 6.63 -9.34 -9.12
C LEU A 61 5.12 -9.39 -9.28
N LEU A 62 4.54 -10.59 -9.36
CA LEU A 62 3.09 -10.76 -9.45
C LEU A 62 2.36 -10.26 -8.19
N ILE A 63 2.91 -10.51 -7.00
CA ILE A 63 2.39 -9.99 -5.73
C ILE A 63 2.47 -8.46 -5.68
N GLY A 64 3.55 -7.86 -6.18
CA GLY A 64 3.71 -6.41 -6.30
C GLY A 64 2.67 -5.80 -7.24
N THR A 65 2.48 -6.41 -8.41
CA THR A 65 1.43 -6.07 -9.37
C THR A 65 0.04 -6.15 -8.71
N ALA A 66 -0.29 -7.26 -8.06
CA ALA A 66 -1.55 -7.44 -7.34
C ALA A 66 -1.78 -6.39 -6.25
N THR A 67 -0.74 -6.07 -5.47
CA THR A 67 -0.79 -5.04 -4.43
C THR A 67 -1.11 -3.67 -5.01
N GLU A 68 -0.43 -3.26 -6.08
CA GLU A 68 -0.69 -1.98 -6.74
C GLU A 68 -2.12 -1.92 -7.29
N TRP A 69 -2.64 -3.05 -7.79
CA TRP A 69 -4.03 -3.15 -8.21
C TRP A 69 -5.00 -2.90 -7.06
N ILE A 70 -4.84 -3.63 -5.96
CA ILE A 70 -5.71 -3.49 -4.78
C ILE A 70 -5.68 -2.05 -4.27
N GLN A 71 -4.50 -1.42 -4.16
CA GLN A 71 -4.39 -0.05 -3.65
C GLN A 71 -5.16 0.96 -4.50
N ASN A 72 -5.03 0.91 -5.83
CA ASN A 72 -5.72 1.86 -6.72
C ASN A 72 -7.23 1.59 -6.73
N GLN A 73 -7.65 0.32 -6.68
CA GLN A 73 -9.06 -0.02 -6.60
C GLN A 73 -9.68 0.40 -5.28
N ALA A 74 -8.99 0.14 -4.17
CA ALA A 74 -9.45 0.53 -2.85
C ALA A 74 -9.62 2.05 -2.77
N LEU A 75 -8.67 2.80 -3.33
CA LEU A 75 -8.75 4.27 -3.40
C LEU A 75 -9.95 4.74 -4.25
N ALA A 76 -10.17 4.15 -5.42
CA ALA A 76 -11.29 4.52 -6.29
C ALA A 76 -12.64 4.21 -5.64
N ASP A 77 -12.80 3.00 -5.09
CA ASP A 77 -14.01 2.53 -4.42
C ASP A 77 -14.31 3.40 -3.18
N PHE A 78 -13.30 3.60 -2.32
CA PHE A 78 -13.41 4.46 -1.13
C PHE A 78 -13.87 5.88 -1.47
N LEU A 79 -13.29 6.52 -2.49
CA LEU A 79 -13.67 7.88 -2.88
C LEU A 79 -15.07 7.92 -3.53
N SER A 80 -15.49 6.83 -4.18
CA SER A 80 -16.81 6.75 -4.82
C SER A 80 -17.96 6.76 -3.80
N ASP A 81 -17.73 6.23 -2.58
CA ASP A 81 -18.69 6.33 -1.45
C ASP A 81 -19.03 7.79 -1.10
N TYR A 82 -18.13 8.72 -1.42
CA TYR A 82 -18.27 10.16 -1.16
C TYR A 82 -18.61 10.96 -2.42
N GLY A 83 -19.01 10.27 -3.50
CA GLY A 83 -19.49 10.89 -4.74
C GLY A 83 -18.40 11.27 -5.74
N ALA A 84 -17.15 10.81 -5.55
CA ALA A 84 -16.11 11.04 -6.53
C ALA A 84 -16.45 10.40 -7.88
N THR A 85 -16.23 11.15 -8.95
CA THR A 85 -16.37 10.66 -10.32
C THR A 85 -15.16 11.07 -11.13
N PHE A 86 -14.68 10.18 -11.99
CA PHE A 86 -13.51 10.43 -12.84
C PHE A 86 -13.97 10.51 -14.30
N SER A 87 -13.82 11.66 -14.92
CA SER A 87 -14.28 11.89 -16.29
C SER A 87 -13.25 11.44 -17.31
N GLU A 88 -13.66 11.26 -18.57
CA GLU A 88 -12.74 11.02 -19.68
C GLU A 88 -11.70 12.15 -19.82
N ALA A 89 -12.05 13.38 -19.42
CA ALA A 89 -11.12 14.51 -19.42
C ALA A 89 -10.05 14.39 -18.32
N ASP A 90 -10.39 13.83 -17.15
CA ASP A 90 -9.43 13.59 -16.07
C ASP A 90 -8.44 12.50 -16.46
N ILE A 91 -8.93 11.43 -17.09
CA ILE A 91 -8.10 10.34 -17.63
C ILE A 91 -7.18 10.87 -18.72
N GLU A 92 -7.67 11.70 -19.65
CA GLU A 92 -6.85 12.30 -20.69
C GLU A 92 -5.80 13.27 -20.12
N LYS A 93 -6.14 14.05 -19.09
CA LYS A 93 -5.18 14.90 -18.37
C LYS A 93 -4.07 14.04 -17.76
N ALA A 94 -4.44 12.95 -17.09
CA ALA A 94 -3.50 12.02 -16.46
C ALA A 94 -2.61 11.31 -17.50
N ARG A 95 -3.18 10.88 -18.64
CA ARG A 95 -2.45 10.31 -19.77
C ARG A 95 -1.36 11.25 -20.26
N ASN A 96 -1.72 12.52 -20.51
CA ASN A 96 -0.79 13.53 -20.98
C ASN A 96 0.33 13.80 -19.97
N GLN A 97 0.04 13.75 -18.66
CA GLN A 97 1.05 13.86 -17.61
C GLN A 97 2.03 12.68 -17.64
N LEU A 98 1.54 11.44 -17.79
CA LEU A 98 2.39 10.25 -17.86
C LEU A 98 3.31 10.29 -19.09
N VAL A 99 2.78 10.68 -20.25
CA VAL A 99 3.57 10.83 -21.48
C VAL A 99 4.61 11.93 -21.35
N ALA A 100 4.24 13.08 -20.76
CA ALA A 100 5.21 14.14 -20.46
C ALA A 100 6.28 13.71 -19.44
N GLY A 101 5.94 12.76 -18.56
CA GLY A 101 6.85 12.11 -17.61
C GLY A 101 7.76 11.04 -18.23
N GLY A 102 7.64 10.77 -19.54
CA GLY A 102 8.51 9.86 -20.27
C GLY A 102 7.93 8.49 -20.58
N LEU A 103 6.66 8.23 -20.22
CA LEU A 103 5.97 7.01 -20.66
C LEU A 103 5.67 7.10 -22.17
N SER A 104 5.91 6.02 -22.92
CA SER A 104 5.63 6.04 -24.36
C SER A 104 4.13 6.17 -24.62
N ASP A 105 3.75 6.99 -25.60
CA ASP A 105 2.36 7.09 -26.09
C ASP A 105 1.85 5.76 -26.67
N SER A 106 2.78 4.88 -27.08
CA SER A 106 2.49 3.53 -27.56
C SER A 106 2.62 2.45 -26.47
N ASP A 107 2.80 2.82 -25.21
CA ASP A 107 2.90 1.85 -24.12
C ASP A 107 1.55 1.15 -23.93
N PRO A 108 1.47 -0.19 -24.02
CA PRO A 108 0.19 -0.89 -23.90
C PRO A 108 -0.50 -0.68 -22.55
N ARG A 109 0.27 -0.31 -21.51
CA ARG A 109 -0.22 -0.08 -20.15
C ARG A 109 -0.76 1.35 -19.95
N LEU A 110 -0.55 2.24 -20.93
CA LEU A 110 -0.83 3.67 -20.77
C LEU A 110 -2.28 3.94 -20.39
N ASN A 111 -3.25 3.25 -20.99
CA ASN A 111 -4.67 3.44 -20.68
C ASN A 111 -4.95 3.17 -19.21
N PHE A 112 -4.45 2.05 -18.70
CA PHE A 112 -4.65 1.62 -17.33
C PHE A 112 -3.97 2.57 -16.34
N TYR A 113 -2.72 2.94 -16.60
CA TYR A 113 -2.02 3.92 -15.78
C TYR A 113 -2.68 5.30 -15.82
N SER A 114 -3.32 5.68 -16.92
CA SER A 114 -4.02 6.97 -17.02
C SER A 114 -5.25 7.00 -16.12
N GLU A 115 -6.01 5.90 -16.03
CA GLU A 115 -7.14 5.79 -15.10
C GLU A 115 -6.68 5.88 -13.64
N TRP A 116 -5.66 5.11 -13.28
CA TRP A 116 -5.08 5.14 -11.93
C TRP A 116 -4.50 6.49 -11.57
N GLN A 117 -3.76 7.09 -12.49
CA GLN A 117 -3.19 8.41 -12.27
C GLN A 117 -4.29 9.47 -12.15
N ALA A 118 -5.42 9.35 -12.85
CA ALA A 118 -6.56 10.23 -12.65
C ALA A 118 -7.16 10.11 -11.25
N ILE A 119 -7.32 8.89 -10.74
CA ILE A 119 -7.80 8.63 -9.36
C ILE A 119 -6.83 9.23 -8.34
N ARG A 120 -5.52 8.99 -8.51
CA ARG A 120 -4.48 9.52 -7.62
C ARG A 120 -4.40 11.05 -7.66
N ASN A 121 -4.54 11.65 -8.84
CA ASN A 121 -4.62 13.10 -8.99
C ASN A 121 -5.83 13.67 -8.24
N PHE A 122 -7.00 13.06 -8.39
CA PHE A 122 -8.21 13.49 -7.70
C PHE A 122 -8.03 13.47 -6.17
N ALA A 123 -7.45 12.39 -5.64
CA ALA A 123 -7.13 12.28 -4.22
C ALA A 123 -6.16 13.39 -3.77
N ALA A 124 -5.12 13.68 -4.57
CA ALA A 124 -4.13 14.70 -4.27
C ALA A 124 -4.67 16.14 -4.40
N GLU A 125 -5.65 16.39 -5.27
CA GLU A 125 -6.28 17.70 -5.46
C GLU A 125 -7.12 18.13 -4.24
N GLY A 126 -7.56 17.20 -3.38
CA GLY A 126 -8.18 17.52 -2.09
C GLY A 126 -9.54 18.20 -2.17
N GLY A 127 -10.34 17.86 -3.20
CA GLY A 127 -11.69 18.40 -3.40
C GLY A 127 -12.71 18.06 -2.29
N PRO A 128 -13.96 18.53 -2.40
CA PRO A 128 -15.01 18.32 -1.40
C PRO A 128 -15.28 16.84 -1.05
N GLU A 129 -15.21 15.95 -2.04
CA GLU A 129 -15.40 14.52 -1.89
C GLU A 129 -14.26 13.91 -1.07
N VAL A 130 -13.01 14.28 -1.38
CA VAL A 130 -11.81 13.86 -0.64
C VAL A 130 -11.86 14.35 0.80
N ARG A 131 -12.28 15.61 1.01
CA ARG A 131 -12.49 16.17 2.35
C ARG A 131 -13.54 15.39 3.13
N SER A 132 -14.67 15.07 2.50
CA SER A 132 -15.74 14.30 3.13
C SER A 132 -15.27 12.91 3.53
N ALA A 133 -14.51 12.26 2.64
CA ALA A 133 -13.89 10.96 2.89
C ALA A 133 -12.89 11.03 4.06
N TYR A 134 -12.04 12.06 4.11
CA TYR A 134 -11.12 12.27 5.22
C TYR A 134 -11.86 12.47 6.54
N GLU A 135 -12.75 13.46 6.62
CA GLU A 135 -13.42 13.83 7.87
C GLU A 135 -14.28 12.70 8.46
N ALA A 136 -14.88 11.88 7.60
CA ALA A 136 -15.67 10.72 8.04
C ALA A 136 -14.81 9.60 8.64
N ASN A 137 -13.53 9.49 8.26
CA ASN A 137 -12.69 8.34 8.60
C ASN A 137 -11.42 8.70 9.39
N LYS A 138 -11.08 9.98 9.53
CA LYS A 138 -9.81 10.44 10.11
C LYS A 138 -9.54 9.88 11.50
N GLY A 139 -10.57 9.52 12.27
CA GLY A 139 -10.39 8.87 13.58
C GLY A 139 -9.56 7.58 13.51
N LEU A 140 -9.51 6.90 12.35
CA LEU A 140 -8.63 5.76 12.11
C LEU A 140 -7.14 6.13 12.08
N LEU A 141 -6.82 7.42 11.86
CA LEU A 141 -5.47 7.99 11.88
C LEU A 141 -5.09 8.55 13.25
N GLY A 142 -5.95 8.40 14.27
CA GLY A 142 -5.81 9.02 15.59
C GLY A 142 -4.77 8.36 16.49
N TYR A 143 -3.60 8.02 15.95
CA TYR A 143 -2.51 7.40 16.67
C TYR A 143 -1.18 8.10 16.37
N GLU A 144 -0.36 8.25 17.40
CA GLU A 144 1.06 8.59 17.27
C GLU A 144 1.91 7.36 17.51
N LEU A 145 2.92 7.20 16.66
CA LEU A 145 3.94 6.16 16.72
C LEU A 145 5.23 6.78 17.24
N CYS A 146 5.61 6.45 18.47
CA CYS A 146 6.91 6.81 19.02
C CYS A 146 7.90 5.69 18.71
N THR A 147 8.90 5.96 17.86
CA THR A 147 9.81 4.91 17.39
C THR A 147 11.28 5.30 17.51
N SER A 148 12.13 4.29 17.53
CA SER A 148 13.58 4.42 17.33
C SER A 148 14.00 3.53 16.16
N HIS A 149 15.07 3.89 15.46
CA HIS A 149 15.62 3.03 14.41
C HIS A 149 17.15 2.98 14.37
N VAL A 150 17.66 1.93 13.73
CA VAL A 150 19.03 1.83 13.22
C VAL A 150 18.92 1.70 11.70
N LEU A 151 19.29 2.75 10.98
CA LEU A 151 19.42 2.72 9.52
C LEU A 151 20.82 2.23 9.12
N THR A 152 20.92 1.24 8.24
CA THR A 152 22.20 0.70 7.70
C THR A 152 22.22 0.77 6.17
N ASN A 153 23.40 0.66 5.55
CA ASN A 153 23.53 0.67 4.09
C ASN A 153 23.06 -0.66 3.49
N THR A 154 23.34 -1.77 4.18
CA THR A 154 23.09 -3.12 3.68
C THR A 154 22.15 -3.90 4.58
N ARG A 155 21.51 -4.92 4.00
CA ARG A 155 20.64 -5.83 4.74
C ARG A 155 21.43 -6.65 5.74
N GLU A 156 22.66 -7.00 5.37
CA GLU A 156 23.59 -7.79 6.18
C GLU A 156 23.97 -7.02 7.45
N GLU A 157 24.25 -5.72 7.36
CA GLU A 157 24.49 -4.86 8.54
C GLU A 157 23.25 -4.80 9.45
N ALA A 158 22.05 -4.69 8.88
CA ALA A 158 20.82 -4.69 9.68
C ALA A 158 20.57 -6.05 10.36
N LEU A 159 20.91 -7.16 9.70
CA LEU A 159 20.84 -8.50 10.31
C LEU A 159 21.85 -8.64 11.46
N GLU A 160 23.07 -8.11 11.30
CA GLU A 160 24.06 -8.06 12.38
C GLU A 160 23.52 -7.29 13.60
N VAL A 161 22.91 -6.12 13.39
CA VAL A 161 22.27 -5.35 14.46
C VAL A 161 21.22 -6.19 15.21
N MET A 162 20.39 -6.95 14.49
CA MET A 162 19.40 -7.82 15.12
C MET A 162 20.03 -8.96 15.94
N GLU A 163 21.07 -9.61 15.42
CA GLU A 163 21.79 -10.64 16.18
C GLU A 163 22.41 -10.08 17.47
N LEU A 164 22.94 -8.86 17.42
CA LEU A 164 23.51 -8.19 18.59
C LEU A 164 22.42 -7.81 19.60
N LEU A 165 21.24 -7.39 19.16
CA LEU A 165 20.07 -7.17 20.03
C LEU A 165 19.64 -8.47 20.73
N ASP A 166 19.56 -9.57 19.99
CA ASP A 166 19.22 -10.89 20.54
C ASP A 166 20.27 -11.38 21.55
N SER A 167 21.52 -10.94 21.40
CA SER A 167 22.60 -11.20 22.37
C SER A 167 22.54 -10.31 23.63
N GLY A 168 21.59 -9.37 23.70
CA GLY A 168 21.34 -8.51 24.85
C GLY A 168 22.05 -7.15 24.81
N GLN A 169 22.58 -6.73 23.65
CA GLN A 169 23.10 -5.38 23.49
C GLN A 169 21.97 -4.35 23.52
N LYS A 170 22.28 -3.12 23.96
CA LYS A 170 21.29 -2.06 24.02
C LYS A 170 21.07 -1.48 22.63
N PHE A 171 19.82 -1.21 22.31
CA PHE A 171 19.43 -0.62 21.03
C PHE A 171 20.12 0.72 20.78
N GLU A 172 20.24 1.55 21.82
CA GLU A 172 20.85 2.87 21.72
C GLU A 172 22.34 2.76 21.35
N ASP A 173 23.07 1.84 21.98
CA ASP A 173 24.49 1.62 21.69
C ASP A 173 24.71 1.14 20.24
N LEU A 174 23.80 0.30 19.75
CA LEU A 174 23.80 -0.17 18.36
C LEU A 174 23.43 0.95 17.38
N ALA A 175 22.48 1.82 17.71
CA ALA A 175 22.15 2.98 16.90
C ALA A 175 23.34 3.93 16.78
N LEU A 176 24.06 4.20 17.87
CA LEU A 176 25.28 5.02 17.87
C LEU A 176 26.40 4.42 17.00
N THR A 177 26.47 3.08 16.93
CA THR A 177 27.58 2.38 16.28
C THR A 177 27.31 2.10 14.80
N PHE A 178 26.10 1.64 14.48
CA PHE A 178 25.73 1.14 13.15
C PHE A 178 24.88 2.12 12.35
N SER A 179 24.18 3.06 13.00
CA SER A 179 23.24 3.88 12.25
C SER A 179 23.93 4.91 11.38
N ILE A 180 23.58 4.92 10.09
CA ILE A 180 24.00 5.93 9.13
C ILE A 180 23.04 7.13 9.07
N ASP A 181 21.95 7.13 9.85
CA ASP A 181 21.03 8.26 9.90
C ASP A 181 21.64 9.40 10.74
N PRO A 182 22.04 10.52 10.12
CA PRO A 182 22.64 11.63 10.85
C PRO A 182 21.64 12.34 11.78
N GLY A 183 20.33 12.16 11.57
CA GLY A 183 19.28 12.84 12.34
C GLY A 183 18.98 12.18 13.68
N SER A 184 19.19 10.86 13.82
CA SER A 184 18.80 10.12 15.02
C SER A 184 19.88 9.20 15.58
N GLY A 185 20.87 8.78 14.79
CA GLY A 185 21.88 7.80 15.23
C GLY A 185 22.65 8.21 16.48
N ALA A 186 23.03 9.50 16.57
CA ALA A 186 23.71 10.06 17.74
C ALA A 186 22.82 10.14 19.00
N ASP A 187 21.49 10.16 18.82
CA ASP A 187 20.48 10.24 19.87
C ASP A 187 19.85 8.86 20.14
N GLY A 188 20.62 7.78 19.98
CA GLY A 188 20.16 6.42 20.24
C GLY A 188 19.10 5.93 19.25
N GLY A 189 19.04 6.53 18.06
CA GLY A 189 18.09 6.19 17.01
C GLY A 189 16.69 6.77 17.19
N SER A 190 16.45 7.62 18.19
CA SER A 190 15.11 8.17 18.47
C SER A 190 14.56 9.03 17.33
N LEU A 191 13.36 8.71 16.86
CA LEU A 191 12.62 9.49 15.86
C LEU A 191 11.50 10.35 16.47
N GLY A 192 11.29 10.24 17.79
CA GLY A 192 10.18 10.90 18.48
C GLY A 192 8.83 10.25 18.17
N CYS A 193 7.76 10.95 18.54
CA CYS A 193 6.38 10.55 18.28
C CYS A 193 5.85 11.31 17.08
N VAL A 194 5.33 10.59 16.09
CA VAL A 194 4.77 11.18 14.88
C VAL A 194 3.41 10.54 14.58
N PRO A 195 2.47 11.28 13.97
CA PRO A 195 1.17 10.73 13.60
C PRO A 195 1.31 9.66 12.52
N LEU A 196 0.29 8.80 12.38
CA LEU A 196 0.17 7.90 11.23
C LEU A 196 0.25 8.69 9.90
N GLY A 197 0.99 8.14 8.94
CA GLY A 197 1.30 8.73 7.64
C GLY A 197 2.58 9.58 7.60
N ALA A 198 3.26 9.79 8.73
CA ALA A 198 4.47 10.62 8.79
C ALA A 198 5.75 9.88 8.35
N PHE A 199 5.76 8.55 8.44
CA PHE A 199 6.89 7.73 7.97
C PHE A 199 6.74 7.36 6.49
N VAL A 200 7.84 6.98 5.85
CA VAL A 200 7.74 6.34 4.53
C VAL A 200 6.94 5.04 4.64
N PRO A 201 6.18 4.65 3.60
CA PRO A 201 5.27 3.53 3.68
C PRO A 201 5.92 2.24 4.22
N SER A 202 7.10 1.85 3.73
CA SER A 202 7.73 0.61 4.20
C SER A 202 8.04 0.58 5.70
N PHE A 203 8.44 1.72 6.27
CA PHE A 203 8.74 1.86 7.69
C PHE A 203 7.48 1.79 8.54
N GLU A 204 6.46 2.60 8.19
CA GLU A 204 5.20 2.63 8.93
C GLU A 204 4.53 1.25 8.96
N ARG A 205 4.54 0.55 7.82
CA ARG A 205 4.04 -0.82 7.72
C ARG A 205 4.70 -1.76 8.70
N ALA A 206 6.03 -1.68 8.81
CA ALA A 206 6.76 -2.55 9.72
C ALA A 206 6.40 -2.25 11.18
N VAL A 207 6.27 -0.98 11.56
CA VAL A 207 5.84 -0.56 12.90
C VAL A 207 4.44 -1.08 13.21
N LEU A 208 3.49 -0.87 12.30
CA LEU A 208 2.11 -1.31 12.49
C LEU A 208 1.97 -2.84 12.53
N GLY A 209 2.72 -3.55 11.69
CA GLY A 209 2.81 -5.01 11.73
C GLY A 209 3.40 -5.51 13.04
N ALA A 210 4.43 -4.84 13.57
CA ALA A 210 5.02 -5.15 14.87
C ALA A 210 4.02 -4.94 16.01
N ILE A 211 3.26 -3.84 15.99
CA ILE A 211 2.18 -3.58 16.96
C ILE A 211 1.12 -4.69 16.90
N LYS A 212 0.62 -5.03 15.71
CA LYS A 212 -0.35 -6.12 15.49
C LYS A 212 0.17 -7.46 16.01
N ALA A 213 1.46 -7.75 15.80
CA ALA A 213 2.10 -8.97 16.27
C ALA A 213 2.54 -8.92 17.75
N SER A 214 2.37 -7.78 18.44
CA SER A 214 2.90 -7.54 19.79
C SER A 214 4.42 -7.75 19.88
N VAL A 215 5.15 -7.27 18.87
CA VAL A 215 6.61 -7.33 18.76
C VAL A 215 7.17 -5.92 18.96
N GLU A 216 8.21 -5.79 19.79
CA GLU A 216 8.83 -4.49 20.09
C GLU A 216 9.83 -4.05 19.00
N VAL A 217 10.57 -4.99 18.40
CA VAL A 217 11.59 -4.71 17.39
C VAL A 217 11.31 -5.46 16.09
N VAL A 218 11.37 -4.76 14.95
CA VAL A 218 11.15 -5.30 13.62
C VAL A 218 12.26 -4.88 12.65
N GLY A 219 12.70 -5.81 11.81
CA GLY A 219 13.78 -5.59 10.85
C GLY A 219 14.19 -6.88 10.14
N PRO A 220 15.07 -6.81 9.13
CA PRO A 220 15.44 -5.60 8.39
C PRO A 220 14.30 -5.12 7.47
N VAL A 221 14.02 -3.82 7.47
CA VAL A 221 12.99 -3.20 6.62
C VAL A 221 13.67 -2.37 5.54
N GLY A 222 13.48 -2.72 4.27
CA GLY A 222 14.05 -1.95 3.15
C GLY A 222 13.29 -0.65 2.88
N SER A 223 14.02 0.41 2.56
CA SER A 223 13.49 1.68 2.05
C SER A 223 14.44 2.27 1.00
N PRO A 224 14.06 3.37 0.32
CA PRO A 224 14.99 4.11 -0.54
C PRO A 224 16.24 4.63 0.18
N PHE A 225 16.24 4.66 1.51
CA PHE A 225 17.37 5.15 2.33
C PHE A 225 18.33 4.06 2.80
N GLY A 226 17.97 2.78 2.66
CA GLY A 226 18.75 1.64 3.17
C GLY A 226 17.87 0.61 3.88
N PHE A 227 18.41 0.00 4.93
CA PHE A 227 17.71 -1.01 5.74
C PHE A 227 17.53 -0.53 7.18
N HIS A 228 16.32 -0.66 7.70
CA HIS A 228 15.97 -0.21 9.05
C HIS A 228 15.79 -1.42 9.98
N VAL A 229 16.36 -1.33 11.18
CA VAL A 229 15.91 -2.06 12.36
C VAL A 229 15.14 -1.08 13.23
N ILE A 230 13.88 -1.36 13.53
CA ILE A 230 12.94 -0.41 14.11
C ILE A 230 12.47 -0.93 15.45
N ARG A 231 12.47 -0.07 16.48
CA ARG A 231 11.87 -0.32 17.79
C ARG A 231 10.62 0.54 17.95
N VAL A 232 9.51 -0.10 18.33
CA VAL A 232 8.27 0.58 18.73
C VAL A 232 8.36 0.91 20.21
N ASN A 233 8.53 2.19 20.54
CA ASN A 233 8.69 2.64 21.92
C ASN A 233 7.33 2.80 22.60
N GLU A 234 6.39 3.47 21.93
CA GLU A 234 5.06 3.77 22.46
C GLU A 234 4.06 4.01 21.32
N VAL A 235 2.80 3.66 21.57
CA VAL A 235 1.66 4.01 20.72
C VAL A 235 0.66 4.77 21.58
N SER A 236 0.35 6.00 21.17
CA SER A 236 -0.58 6.87 21.89
C SER A 236 -1.76 7.24 21.01
N VAL A 237 -2.94 7.40 21.60
CA VAL A 237 -4.13 7.91 20.90
C VAL A 237 -4.05 9.43 20.86
N VAL A 238 -4.20 10.01 19.68
CA VAL A 238 -4.21 11.46 19.47
C VAL A 238 -5.40 11.86 18.62
N GLU A 239 -5.74 13.15 18.66
CA GLU A 239 -6.66 13.67 17.65
C GLU A 239 -5.95 13.82 16.31
N PRO A 240 -6.51 13.25 15.22
CA PRO A 240 -5.97 13.43 13.88
C PRO A 240 -5.92 14.91 13.51
N ALA A 241 -4.89 15.30 12.76
CA ALA A 241 -4.75 16.67 12.26
C ALA A 241 -6.00 17.12 11.46
N ALA A 242 -6.29 18.41 11.45
CA ALA A 242 -7.40 18.92 10.64
C ALA A 242 -7.13 18.71 9.15
N PHE A 243 -8.18 18.61 8.32
CA PHE A 243 -8.01 18.44 6.88
C PHE A 243 -7.13 19.54 6.26
N GLU A 244 -7.28 20.78 6.70
CA GLU A 244 -6.49 21.94 6.26
C GLU A 244 -4.99 21.82 6.59
N GLU A 245 -4.65 21.05 7.61
CA GLU A 245 -3.28 20.88 8.11
C GLU A 245 -2.56 19.72 7.42
N GLN A 246 -3.27 18.88 6.67
CA GLN A 246 -2.69 17.71 6.00
C GLN A 246 -1.60 18.07 4.97
N GLY A 247 -1.72 19.23 4.31
CA GLY A 247 -0.74 19.70 3.34
C GLY A 247 -0.39 18.64 2.28
N GLU A 248 0.91 18.40 2.08
CA GLU A 248 1.41 17.39 1.15
C GLU A 248 1.13 15.94 1.60
N GLY A 249 0.83 15.72 2.89
CA GLY A 249 0.52 14.40 3.46
C GLY A 249 -0.89 13.90 3.15
N LEU A 250 -1.80 14.78 2.68
CA LEU A 250 -3.21 14.44 2.46
C LEU A 250 -3.37 13.21 1.57
N PHE A 251 -2.63 13.14 0.47
CA PHE A 251 -2.72 12.03 -0.47
C PHE A 251 -2.44 10.69 0.22
N MET A 252 -1.40 10.63 1.05
CA MET A 252 -1.02 9.42 1.76
C MET A 252 -2.06 9.05 2.83
N SER A 253 -2.60 10.03 3.55
CA SER A 253 -3.69 9.81 4.50
C SER A 253 -4.91 9.18 3.82
N ILE A 254 -5.30 9.66 2.64
CA ILE A 254 -6.44 9.12 1.88
C ILE A 254 -6.17 7.69 1.39
N VAL A 255 -4.97 7.40 0.89
CA VAL A 255 -4.57 6.04 0.49
C VAL A 255 -4.57 5.09 1.70
N HIS A 256 -4.12 5.54 2.87
CA HIS A 256 -4.12 4.73 4.07
C HIS A 256 -5.56 4.45 4.55
N LEU A 257 -6.40 5.47 4.58
CA LEU A 257 -7.82 5.33 4.92
C LEU A 257 -8.56 4.40 3.96
N SER A 258 -8.28 4.47 2.65
CA SER A 258 -8.89 3.54 1.69
C SER A 258 -8.45 2.10 1.98
N SER A 259 -7.16 1.87 2.25
CA SER A 259 -6.66 0.54 2.62
C SER A 259 -7.28 0.00 3.92
N LEU A 260 -7.44 0.84 4.94
CA LEU A 260 -8.00 0.46 6.24
C LEU A 260 -9.50 0.15 6.18
N THR A 261 -10.24 0.77 5.26
CA THR A 261 -11.71 0.71 5.21
C THR A 261 -12.27 -0.24 4.17
N ARG A 262 -11.44 -0.72 3.23
CA ARG A 262 -11.89 -1.62 2.16
C ARG A 262 -11.69 -3.08 2.54
N GLU A 263 -12.73 -3.87 2.32
CA GLU A 263 -12.64 -5.32 2.33
C GLU A 263 -11.98 -5.78 1.03
N VAL A 264 -11.01 -6.69 1.17
CA VAL A 264 -10.25 -7.26 0.06
C VAL A 264 -10.34 -8.77 0.18
N ASP A 265 -10.97 -9.43 -0.79
CA ASP A 265 -10.89 -10.87 -0.96
C ASP A 265 -9.81 -11.19 -2.01
N LEU A 266 -9.05 -12.24 -1.75
CA LEU A 266 -7.76 -12.49 -2.37
C LEU A 266 -7.49 -13.99 -2.35
N ASP A 267 -7.15 -14.58 -3.51
CA ASP A 267 -6.73 -15.98 -3.55
C ASP A 267 -5.46 -16.18 -2.71
N GLY A 268 -5.57 -17.09 -1.73
CA GLY A 268 -4.52 -17.32 -0.74
C GLY A 268 -3.14 -17.72 -1.30
N ARG A 269 -3.01 -18.00 -2.60
CA ARG A 269 -1.70 -18.21 -3.24
C ARG A 269 -0.79 -16.98 -3.20
N TYR A 270 -1.36 -15.78 -3.20
CA TYR A 270 -0.55 -14.56 -3.11
C TYR A 270 -0.21 -14.23 -1.67
N GLY A 271 -1.03 -14.70 -0.72
CA GLY A 271 -0.89 -14.41 0.69
C GLY A 271 -2.19 -13.88 1.30
N THR A 272 -2.06 -12.96 2.24
CA THR A 272 -3.19 -12.28 2.90
C THR A 272 -3.06 -10.78 2.73
N TRP A 273 -4.16 -10.07 2.48
CA TRP A 273 -4.16 -8.62 2.46
C TRP A 273 -3.96 -8.10 3.88
N ASP A 274 -2.96 -7.27 4.10
CA ASP A 274 -2.84 -6.50 5.33
C ASP A 274 -3.34 -5.07 5.05
N PRO A 275 -4.53 -4.69 5.54
CA PRO A 275 -5.13 -3.38 5.29
C PRO A 275 -4.41 -2.25 6.02
N VAL A 276 -3.69 -2.57 7.10
CA VAL A 276 -2.88 -1.60 7.83
C VAL A 276 -1.61 -1.33 7.04
N ALA A 277 -1.06 -2.38 6.44
CA ALA A 277 0.12 -2.25 5.61
C ALA A 277 -0.20 -1.75 4.18
N GLY A 278 -1.44 -1.92 3.72
CA GLY A 278 -1.82 -1.67 2.33
C GLY A 278 -1.04 -2.52 1.34
N GLN A 279 -0.74 -3.76 1.69
CA GLN A 279 -0.03 -4.70 0.81
C GLN A 279 -0.42 -6.15 1.10
N ILE A 280 -0.12 -7.03 0.16
CA ILE A 280 -0.23 -8.46 0.37
C ILE A 280 0.97 -8.93 1.22
N GLU A 281 0.69 -9.61 2.34
CA GLU A 281 1.66 -10.38 3.09
C GLU A 281 1.82 -11.76 2.47
N PRO A 282 2.96 -12.09 1.83
CA PRO A 282 3.13 -13.36 1.15
C PRO A 282 3.03 -14.55 2.12
N VAL A 283 2.59 -15.70 1.60
CA VAL A 283 2.62 -16.95 2.37
C VAL A 283 4.05 -17.22 2.83
N ARG A 284 4.27 -17.23 4.15
CA ARG A 284 5.55 -17.67 4.72
C ARG A 284 5.68 -19.16 4.42
N ILE A 285 6.53 -19.50 3.47
CA ILE A 285 7.00 -20.87 3.35
C ILE A 285 7.81 -21.10 4.63
N SER A 286 7.32 -21.94 5.54
CA SER A 286 8.18 -22.42 6.62
C SER A 286 9.39 -23.03 5.94
N GLU A 287 10.58 -22.46 6.13
CA GLU A 287 11.83 -23.16 5.84
C GLU A 287 11.85 -24.36 6.79
N GLY A 288 11.25 -25.45 6.31
CA GLY A 288 11.07 -26.67 7.05
C GLY A 288 12.31 -27.54 6.88
N SER A 289 12.95 -27.79 8.03
CA SER A 289 13.78 -28.94 8.41
C SER A 289 15.11 -29.16 7.69
#